data_AF-A3EXQ5-F1
#
_entry.id   AF-A3EXQ5-F1
#
_cell.length_a   1.000
_cell.length_b   1.000
_cell.length_c   1.000
_cell.angle_alpha   90.00
_cell.angle_beta   90.00
_cell.angle_gamma   90.00
#
_symmetry.space_group_name_H-M   'P 1'
#
loop_
_entity.id
_entity.type
_entity.pdbx_description
1 polymer ?
#
loop_
_entity_poly.entity_id
_entity_poly.type
_entity_poly.pdbx_seq_one_letter_code
_entity_poly.pdbx_strand_id
1 'polypeptide(L)'
;VCLGFEAVLTLYNHHKLLQTSCGIRYENYPLQFASKYTESLMFSQLDEKTYITLKYFPTTLNNHAWCTTLHNFTKSHLSKNWQITSTSVSKKGMKFIATVEHKTYPFIAVQFHPEKVIFEWPEEFNMPHYHAAVQANRYFYDVLIKLSKLNNNKFKSEKEEKDALIYKYKTFYPSEHKPLVFAQIYIFD
;
A
#
# COMPACT_ATOMS: atom_id res chain seq x y z
N VAL A 1 -0.41 -3.70 1.30
CA VAL A 1 -1.13 -2.45 1.62
C VAL A 1 -1.47 -2.48 3.10
N CYS A 2 -1.12 -1.43 3.86
CA CYS A 2 -1.42 -1.25 5.29
C CYS A 2 -1.20 -2.52 6.14
N LEU A 3 -2.26 -3.19 6.63
CA LEU A 3 -2.13 -4.43 7.40
C LEU A 3 -1.30 -5.50 6.68
N GLY A 4 -1.40 -5.61 5.35
CA GLY A 4 -0.57 -6.55 4.57
C GLY A 4 0.93 -6.19 4.59
N PHE A 5 1.28 -4.91 4.71
CA PHE A 5 2.67 -4.48 4.92
C PHE A 5 3.17 -4.92 6.30
N GLU A 6 2.36 -4.75 7.34
CA GLU A 6 2.71 -5.20 8.69
C GLU A 6 2.84 -6.73 8.76
N ALA A 7 1.89 -7.43 8.13
CA ALA A 7 1.85 -8.89 8.09
C ALA A 7 3.07 -9.48 7.38
N VAL A 8 3.42 -9.01 6.19
CA VAL A 8 4.55 -9.57 5.43
C VAL A 8 5.88 -9.38 6.17
N LEU A 9 6.10 -8.21 6.78
CA LEU A 9 7.32 -7.95 7.54
C LEU A 9 7.35 -8.76 8.85
N THR A 10 6.21 -8.91 9.52
CA THR A 10 6.11 -9.71 10.75
C THR A 10 6.33 -11.20 10.48
N LEU A 11 5.73 -11.75 9.42
CA LEU A 11 5.94 -13.14 9.00
C LEU A 11 7.40 -13.40 8.63
N TYR A 12 8.01 -12.49 7.87
CA TYR A 12 9.43 -12.57 7.53
C TYR A 12 10.33 -12.47 8.77
N ASN A 13 9.91 -11.73 9.79
CA ASN A 13 10.63 -11.54 11.04
C ASN A 13 10.27 -12.59 12.12
N HIS A 14 9.95 -13.83 11.72
CA HIS A 14 9.62 -14.93 12.64
C HIS A 14 8.51 -14.57 13.65
N HIS A 15 7.43 -13.94 13.17
CA HIS A 15 6.29 -13.47 13.96
C HIS A 15 6.61 -12.40 15.02
N LYS A 16 7.80 -11.82 15.03
CA LYS A 16 8.15 -10.71 15.92
C LYS A 16 7.64 -9.39 15.34
N LEU A 17 6.80 -8.70 16.12
CA LEU A 17 6.23 -7.41 15.75
C LEU A 17 7.30 -6.32 15.61
N LEU A 18 7.09 -5.45 14.62
CA LEU A 18 7.97 -4.31 14.30
C LEU A 18 7.30 -2.95 14.55
N GLN A 19 6.08 -3.02 15.06
CA GLN A 19 5.13 -1.94 15.19
C GLN A 19 5.52 -0.98 16.33
N THR A 20 5.41 0.31 16.05
CA THR A 20 5.42 1.40 17.01
C THR A 20 4.09 2.13 16.89
N SER A 21 3.45 2.43 18.03
CA SER A 21 2.18 3.14 18.01
C SER A 21 2.37 4.53 17.39
N CYS A 22 1.56 4.85 16.38
CA CYS A 22 1.55 6.14 15.73
C CYS A 22 0.14 6.75 15.60
N GLY A 23 -0.92 5.92 15.65
CA GLY A 23 -2.30 6.38 15.77
C GLY A 23 -2.77 7.27 14.62
N ILE A 24 -2.29 7.03 13.40
CA ILE A 24 -2.60 7.85 12.23
C ILE A 24 -3.98 7.47 11.70
N ARG A 25 -4.88 8.46 11.60
CA ARG A 25 -6.27 8.28 11.16
C ARG A 25 -6.60 9.26 10.04
N TYR A 26 -6.78 8.73 8.82
CA TYR A 26 -7.16 9.48 7.62
C TYR A 26 -6.28 10.72 7.36
N GLU A 27 -4.97 10.52 7.42
CA GLU A 27 -4.01 11.59 7.12
C GLU A 27 -3.31 11.32 5.79
N ASN A 28 -3.06 12.39 5.03
CA ASN A 28 -2.34 12.28 3.77
C ASN A 28 -0.89 12.75 3.92
N TYR A 29 0.05 12.01 3.35
CA TYR A 29 1.46 12.38 3.37
C TYR A 29 2.12 12.27 2.01
N PRO A 30 3.15 13.09 1.75
CA PRO A 30 4.09 12.82 0.68
C PRO A 30 5.03 11.67 1.04
N LEU A 31 5.73 11.15 0.03
CA LEU A 31 6.79 10.16 0.14
C LEU A 31 8.17 10.82 0.09
N GLN A 32 8.97 10.55 1.11
CA GLN A 32 10.41 10.79 1.11
C GLN A 32 11.10 9.56 0.53
N PHE A 33 11.38 9.61 -0.77
CA PHE A 33 12.09 8.56 -1.50
C PHE A 33 13.51 8.32 -0.93
N ALA A 34 13.91 7.05 -0.85
CA ALA A 34 15.27 6.67 -0.47
C ALA A 34 16.27 6.99 -1.61
N SER A 35 17.56 7.13 -1.30
CA SER A 35 18.59 7.56 -2.28
C SER A 35 18.68 6.71 -3.55
N LYS A 36 18.36 5.41 -3.48
CA LYS A 36 18.41 4.45 -4.60
C LYS A 36 17.03 3.97 -5.04
N TYR A 37 15.99 4.79 -4.86
CA TYR A 37 14.62 4.40 -5.24
C TYR A 37 14.48 4.09 -6.74
N THR A 38 15.27 4.73 -7.62
CA THR A 38 15.24 4.47 -9.06
C THR A 38 15.78 3.09 -9.45
N GLU A 39 16.58 2.45 -8.59
CA GLU A 39 17.05 1.07 -8.76
C GLU A 39 16.01 0.03 -8.32
N SER A 40 14.91 0.48 -7.71
CA SER A 40 13.90 -0.40 -7.10
C SER A 40 12.92 -0.98 -8.12
N LEU A 41 12.40 -2.18 -7.86
CA LEU A 41 11.32 -2.76 -8.66
C LEU A 41 10.09 -1.86 -8.65
N MET A 42 9.78 -1.28 -7.50
CA MET A 42 8.58 -0.46 -7.29
C MET A 42 8.65 0.88 -8.03
N PHE A 43 9.81 1.54 -8.10
CA PHE A 43 9.92 2.92 -8.60
C PHE A 43 10.85 3.11 -9.81
N SER A 44 11.42 2.05 -10.38
CA SER A 44 12.31 2.15 -11.56
C SER A 44 11.65 2.73 -12.81
N GLN A 45 10.31 2.69 -12.90
CA GLN A 45 9.54 3.24 -14.02
C GLN A 45 8.65 4.41 -13.62
N LEU A 46 9.01 5.10 -12.53
CA LEU A 46 8.25 6.26 -12.06
C LEU A 46 8.43 7.42 -13.05
N ASP A 47 7.35 7.87 -13.67
CA ASP A 47 7.38 9.06 -14.51
C ASP A 47 7.52 10.34 -13.67
N GLU A 48 8.00 11.42 -14.29
CA GLU A 48 8.30 12.66 -13.60
C GLU A 48 7.07 13.27 -12.89
N LYS A 49 5.89 13.23 -13.52
CA LYS A 49 4.67 13.82 -12.95
C LYS A 49 4.22 13.03 -11.73
N THR A 50 4.24 11.71 -11.81
CA THR A 50 3.94 10.84 -10.67
C THR A 50 4.96 11.01 -9.54
N TYR A 51 6.26 11.09 -9.87
CA TYR A 51 7.31 11.34 -8.89
C TYR A 51 7.10 12.66 -8.14
N ILE A 52 6.89 13.77 -8.87
CA ILE A 52 6.62 15.09 -8.28
C ILE A 52 5.39 15.02 -7.37
N THR A 53 4.32 14.38 -7.83
CA THR A 53 3.07 14.25 -7.10
C THR A 53 3.25 13.50 -5.78
N LEU A 54 3.89 12.33 -5.83
CA LEU A 54 4.16 11.52 -4.63
C LEU A 54 5.16 12.20 -3.68
N LYS A 55 6.15 12.92 -4.21
CA LYS A 55 7.23 13.52 -3.41
C LYS A 55 6.82 14.79 -2.68
N TYR A 56 6.06 15.66 -3.33
CA TYR A 56 5.83 17.02 -2.83
C TYR A 56 4.40 17.26 -2.34
N PHE A 57 3.44 16.42 -2.72
CA PHE A 57 2.04 16.62 -2.36
C PHE A 57 1.55 15.51 -1.41
N PRO A 58 0.69 15.84 -0.42
CA PRO A 58 0.12 14.87 0.50
C PRO A 58 -0.95 14.04 -0.22
N THR A 59 -0.51 13.00 -0.91
CA THR A 59 -1.33 12.21 -1.85
C THR A 59 -1.53 10.77 -1.44
N THR A 60 -0.82 10.30 -0.39
CA THR A 60 -0.93 8.93 0.10
C THR A 60 -1.81 8.88 1.35
N LEU A 61 -2.96 8.21 1.29
CA LEU A 61 -3.88 8.11 2.42
C LEU A 61 -3.39 7.09 3.46
N ASN A 62 -3.20 7.54 4.70
CA ASN A 62 -2.74 6.72 5.81
C ASN A 62 -3.84 6.59 6.87
N ASN A 63 -4.18 5.34 7.21
CA ASN A 63 -5.13 5.00 8.27
C ASN A 63 -4.65 3.74 9.01
N HIS A 64 -3.69 3.90 9.92
CA HIS A 64 -3.05 2.81 10.66
C HIS A 64 -2.68 3.25 12.08
N ALA A 65 -2.95 2.36 13.05
CA ALA A 65 -2.58 2.61 14.44
C ALA A 65 -1.07 2.40 14.68
N TRP A 66 -0.42 1.63 13.80
CA TRP A 66 0.92 1.11 13.98
C TRP A 66 1.79 1.46 12.77
N CYS A 67 3.03 1.81 13.06
CA CYS A 67 4.03 2.20 12.09
C CYS A 67 5.31 1.38 12.30
N THR A 68 6.03 1.06 11.22
CA THR A 68 7.39 0.53 11.33
C THR A 68 8.40 1.66 11.23
N THR A 69 9.23 1.83 12.27
CA THR A 69 10.30 2.83 12.28
C THR A 69 11.59 2.29 11.65
N LEU A 70 12.48 3.18 11.20
CA LEU A 70 13.80 2.80 10.70
C LEU A 70 14.62 2.05 11.77
N HIS A 71 14.49 2.46 13.04
CA HIS A 71 15.16 1.82 14.16
C HIS A 71 14.72 0.36 14.30
N ASN A 72 13.41 0.10 14.36
CA ASN A 72 12.88 -1.26 14.50
C ASN A 72 13.26 -2.14 13.30
N PHE A 73 13.18 -1.59 12.09
CA PHE A 73 13.52 -2.30 10.85
C PHE A 73 15.01 -2.67 10.77
N THR A 74 15.89 -1.79 11.24
CA THR A 74 17.33 -2.06 11.26
C THR A 74 17.68 -3.05 12.37
N LYS A 75 17.09 -2.88 13.57
CA LYS A 75 17.29 -3.76 14.73
C LYS A 75 16.83 -5.20 14.46
N SER A 76 15.82 -5.39 13.62
CA SER A 76 15.34 -6.72 13.22
C SER A 76 16.15 -7.36 12.08
N HIS A 77 17.22 -6.69 11.60
CA HIS A 77 18.05 -7.15 10.48
C HIS A 77 17.29 -7.35 9.16
N LEU A 78 16.07 -6.81 9.02
CA LEU A 78 15.30 -6.88 7.78
C LEU A 78 16.00 -6.19 6.62
N SER A 79 16.82 -5.18 6.91
CA SER A 79 17.65 -4.48 5.92
C SER A 79 18.62 -5.38 5.15
N LYS A 80 18.86 -6.62 5.59
CA LYS A 80 19.61 -7.62 4.82
C LYS A 80 18.87 -8.02 3.53
N ASN A 81 17.56 -8.26 3.62
CA ASN A 81 16.77 -8.86 2.54
C ASN A 81 15.69 -7.92 1.98
N TRP A 82 15.34 -6.88 2.71
CA TRP A 82 14.38 -5.86 2.33
C TRP A 82 15.07 -4.51 2.15
N GLN A 83 14.60 -3.74 1.19
CA GLN A 83 15.02 -2.37 0.91
C GLN A 83 13.88 -1.43 1.28
N ILE A 84 14.20 -0.40 2.06
CA ILE A 84 13.31 0.74 2.26
C ILE A 84 13.37 1.59 0.99
N THR A 85 12.23 1.77 0.32
CA THR A 85 12.15 2.56 -0.92
C THR A 85 11.59 3.96 -0.68
N SER A 86 10.79 4.15 0.38
CA SER A 86 10.38 5.48 0.84
C SER A 86 9.98 5.50 2.32
N THR A 87 9.92 6.71 2.87
CA THR A 87 9.46 7.00 4.23
C THR A 87 8.46 8.15 4.19
N SER A 88 7.69 8.34 5.25
CA SER A 88 6.87 9.53 5.46
C SER A 88 7.08 10.05 6.89
N VAL A 89 6.69 11.29 7.13
CA VAL A 89 6.75 11.92 8.45
C VAL A 89 5.33 12.29 8.85
N SER A 90 4.87 11.76 9.98
CA SER A 90 3.53 12.06 10.49
C SER A 90 3.43 13.53 10.96
N LYS A 91 2.21 14.04 11.13
CA LYS A 91 2.00 15.39 11.71
C LYS A 91 2.63 15.56 13.10
N LYS A 92 2.83 14.46 13.84
CA LYS A 92 3.50 14.43 15.15
C LYS A 92 5.03 14.32 15.05
N GLY A 93 5.60 14.44 13.85
CA GLY A 93 7.05 14.38 13.61
C GLY A 93 7.62 12.96 13.58
N MET A 94 6.80 11.91 13.65
CA MET A 94 7.29 10.54 13.62
C MET A 94 7.65 10.15 12.18
N LYS A 95 8.92 9.83 11.94
CA LYS A 95 9.36 9.24 10.68
C LYS A 95 9.10 7.73 10.66
N PHE A 96 8.36 7.27 9.66
CA PHE A 96 8.02 5.86 9.49
C PHE A 96 8.28 5.40 8.05
N ILE A 97 8.42 4.09 7.89
CA ILE A 97 8.62 3.46 6.59
C ILE A 97 7.28 3.43 5.85
N ALA A 98 7.24 4.05 4.67
CA ALA A 98 6.03 4.14 3.85
C ALA A 98 5.98 3.03 2.79
N THR A 99 7.13 2.68 2.21
CA THR A 99 7.24 1.59 1.24
C THR A 99 8.54 0.79 1.41
N VAL A 100 8.43 -0.51 1.17
CA VAL A 100 9.55 -1.46 1.11
C VAL A 100 9.38 -2.41 -0.05
N GLU A 101 10.48 -3.01 -0.47
CA GLU A 101 10.47 -4.16 -1.36
C GLU A 101 11.54 -5.17 -0.96
N HIS A 102 11.36 -6.41 -1.36
CA HIS A 102 12.35 -7.46 -1.15
C HIS A 102 13.44 -7.38 -2.24
N LYS A 103 14.71 -7.53 -1.86
CA LYS A 103 15.86 -7.36 -2.77
C LYS A 103 15.98 -8.45 -3.84
N THR A 104 15.47 -9.64 -3.56
CA THR A 104 15.52 -10.81 -4.46
C THR A 104 14.16 -11.18 -5.06
N TYR A 105 13.14 -11.39 -4.22
CA TYR A 105 11.79 -11.75 -4.67
C TYR A 105 10.94 -10.53 -5.03
N PRO A 106 9.93 -10.67 -5.93
CA PRO A 106 9.07 -9.57 -6.36
C PRO A 106 8.00 -9.20 -5.31
N PHE A 107 8.39 -9.10 -4.04
CA PHE A 107 7.51 -8.64 -2.97
C PHE A 107 7.67 -7.14 -2.77
N ILE A 108 6.56 -6.43 -2.88
CA ILE A 108 6.46 -5.00 -2.59
C ILE A 108 5.40 -4.78 -1.50
N ALA A 109 5.61 -3.80 -0.64
CA ALA A 109 4.65 -3.47 0.39
C ALA A 109 4.60 -1.95 0.63
N VAL A 110 3.38 -1.45 0.77
CA VAL A 110 3.06 -0.05 1.04
C VAL A 110 2.23 0.06 2.33
N GLN A 111 2.55 1.02 3.18
CA GLN A 111 1.88 1.25 4.47
C GLN A 111 0.59 2.07 4.32
N PHE A 112 0.51 2.92 3.30
CA PHE A 112 -0.68 3.71 2.94
C PHE A 112 -1.64 2.90 2.05
N HIS A 113 -2.76 3.54 1.67
CA HIS A 113 -3.87 2.96 0.92
C HIS A 113 -4.04 3.63 -0.46
N PRO A 114 -3.35 3.15 -1.51
CA PRO A 114 -3.52 3.70 -2.86
C PRO A 114 -4.93 3.51 -3.43
N GLU A 115 -5.64 2.43 -3.07
CA GLU A 115 -7.01 2.13 -3.55
C GLU A 115 -7.99 3.23 -3.16
N LYS A 116 -7.83 3.76 -1.95
CA LYS A 116 -8.86 4.63 -1.35
C LYS A 116 -8.94 5.98 -2.03
N VAL A 117 -7.84 6.43 -2.60
CA VAL A 117 -7.76 7.68 -3.37
C VAL A 117 -8.68 7.64 -4.60
N ILE A 118 -8.96 6.45 -5.12
CA ILE A 118 -9.71 6.25 -6.36
C ILE A 118 -11.15 5.81 -6.08
N PHE A 119 -11.34 4.90 -5.11
CA PHE A 119 -12.59 4.13 -4.98
C PHE A 119 -13.44 4.45 -3.77
N GLU A 120 -12.92 5.15 -2.76
CA GLU A 120 -13.66 5.44 -1.53
C GLU A 120 -14.03 6.90 -1.43
N TRP A 121 -15.28 7.20 -1.06
CA TRP A 121 -15.80 8.57 -1.04
C TRP A 121 -16.53 8.95 0.27
N PRO A 122 -16.00 8.62 1.46
CA PRO A 122 -16.60 9.04 2.71
C PRO A 122 -16.47 10.56 2.87
N GLU A 123 -17.59 11.25 3.09
CA GLU A 123 -17.65 12.71 3.18
C GLU A 123 -16.84 13.29 4.35
N GLU A 124 -16.72 12.52 5.43
CA GLU A 124 -16.03 12.92 6.65
C GLU A 124 -14.50 12.93 6.55
N PHE A 125 -13.90 12.37 5.49
CA PHE A 125 -12.44 12.25 5.37
C PHE A 125 -11.90 13.05 4.19
N ASN A 126 -10.81 13.78 4.45
CA ASN A 126 -10.11 14.54 3.42
C ASN A 126 -9.26 13.59 2.55
N MET A 127 -9.90 12.84 1.66
CA MET A 127 -9.21 11.96 0.71
C MET A 127 -8.79 12.74 -0.55
N PRO A 128 -7.57 12.52 -1.09
CA PRO A 128 -7.03 13.36 -2.17
C PRO A 128 -7.56 12.92 -3.55
N HIS A 129 -8.81 13.20 -3.89
CA HIS A 129 -9.45 12.73 -5.13
C HIS A 129 -9.12 13.50 -6.42
N TYR A 130 -8.17 14.44 -6.39
CA TYR A 130 -7.83 15.22 -7.58
C TYR A 130 -7.02 14.38 -8.59
N HIS A 131 -7.10 14.75 -9.87
CA HIS A 131 -6.55 13.99 -10.99
C HIS A 131 -5.10 13.52 -10.78
N ALA A 132 -4.19 14.41 -10.35
CA ALA A 132 -2.79 14.05 -10.12
C ALA A 132 -2.63 12.99 -9.02
N ALA A 133 -3.39 13.10 -7.92
CA ALA A 133 -3.35 12.11 -6.84
C ALA A 133 -3.90 10.74 -7.28
N VAL A 134 -4.97 10.72 -8.08
CA VAL A 134 -5.51 9.50 -8.68
C VAL A 134 -4.48 8.83 -9.59
N GLN A 135 -3.83 9.59 -10.48
CA GLN A 135 -2.76 9.07 -11.34
C GLN A 135 -1.60 8.50 -10.51
N ALA A 136 -1.16 9.24 -9.49
CA ALA A 136 -0.05 8.84 -8.66
C ALA A 136 -0.31 7.59 -7.83
N ASN A 137 -1.55 7.38 -7.37
CA ASN A 137 -1.92 6.18 -6.61
C ASN A 137 -2.23 4.97 -7.51
N ARG A 138 -2.73 5.20 -8.73
CA ARG A 138 -2.89 4.14 -9.74
C ARG A 138 -1.56 3.46 -10.08
N TYR A 139 -0.46 4.21 -10.09
CA TYR A 139 0.88 3.71 -10.38
C TYR A 139 1.21 2.40 -9.63
N PHE A 140 0.86 2.29 -8.35
CA PHE A 140 1.14 1.09 -7.54
C PHE A 140 0.42 -0.17 -8.06
N TYR A 141 -0.76 -0.01 -8.69
CA TYR A 141 -1.49 -1.11 -9.32
C TYR A 141 -0.91 -1.47 -10.70
N ASP A 142 -0.43 -0.49 -11.45
CA ASP A 142 0.27 -0.74 -12.71
C ASP A 142 1.55 -1.56 -12.45
N VAL A 143 2.30 -1.24 -11.38
CA VAL A 143 3.44 -2.04 -10.91
C VAL A 143 3.00 -3.45 -10.52
N LEU A 144 1.92 -3.60 -9.73
CA LEU A 144 1.42 -4.91 -9.32
C LEU A 144 1.05 -5.80 -10.51
N ILE A 145 0.33 -5.26 -11.50
CA ILE A 145 -0.06 -5.98 -12.73
C ILE A 145 1.19 -6.35 -13.56
N LYS A 146 2.19 -5.48 -13.61
CA LYS A 146 3.46 -5.80 -14.28
C LYS A 146 4.17 -6.97 -13.59
N LEU A 147 4.27 -6.95 -12.26
CA LEU A 147 4.91 -8.03 -11.50
C LEU A 147 4.12 -9.34 -11.57
N SER A 148 2.78 -9.29 -11.61
CA SER A 148 1.94 -10.49 -11.71
C SER A 148 2.09 -11.22 -13.04
N LYS A 149 2.67 -10.60 -14.07
CA LYS A 149 2.98 -11.22 -15.37
C LYS A 149 4.34 -11.93 -15.42
N LEU A 150 5.13 -11.92 -14.34
CA LEU A 150 6.44 -12.60 -14.27
C LEU A 150 6.33 -14.11 -14.02
N ASN A 151 5.18 -14.71 -14.32
CA ASN A 151 4.91 -16.14 -14.19
C ASN A 151 3.92 -16.59 -15.26
N ASN A 152 3.83 -17.90 -15.48
CA ASN A 152 2.92 -18.53 -16.44
C ASN A 152 1.79 -19.31 -15.73
N ASN A 153 1.41 -18.89 -14.51
CA ASN A 153 0.35 -19.55 -13.77
C ASN A 153 -0.99 -19.39 -14.50
N LYS A 154 -1.79 -20.45 -14.48
CA LYS A 154 -3.13 -20.50 -15.07
C LYS A 154 -3.97 -21.54 -14.35
N PHE A 155 -5.29 -21.37 -14.39
CA PHE A 155 -6.24 -22.38 -13.96
C PHE A 155 -6.14 -23.64 -14.84
N LYS A 156 -6.56 -24.79 -14.32
CA LYS A 156 -6.49 -26.06 -15.09
C LYS A 156 -7.54 -26.09 -16.21
N SER A 157 -8.63 -25.34 -16.06
CA SER A 157 -9.69 -25.21 -17.05
C SER A 157 -10.37 -23.84 -16.97
N GLU A 158 -11.01 -23.44 -18.07
CA GLU A 158 -11.83 -22.22 -18.14
C GLU A 158 -12.99 -22.25 -17.13
N LYS A 159 -13.56 -23.44 -16.85
CA LYS A 159 -14.61 -23.59 -15.83
C LYS A 159 -14.09 -23.23 -14.44
N GLU A 160 -12.94 -23.76 -14.05
CA GLU A 160 -12.33 -23.49 -12.74
C GLU A 160 -12.00 -22.00 -12.58
N GLU A 161 -11.50 -21.35 -13.64
CA GLU A 161 -11.26 -19.90 -13.66
C GLU A 161 -12.56 -19.13 -13.42
N LYS A 162 -13.60 -19.37 -14.25
CA LYS A 162 -14.91 -18.70 -14.10
C LYS A 162 -15.50 -18.90 -12.72
N ASP A 163 -15.31 -20.08 -12.13
CA ASP A 163 -15.82 -20.40 -10.80
C ASP A 163 -15.10 -19.68 -9.66
N ALA A 164 -13.84 -19.25 -9.87
CA ALA A 164 -13.02 -18.53 -8.90
C ALA A 164 -13.06 -17.00 -9.03
N LEU A 165 -13.43 -16.45 -10.19
CA LEU A 165 -13.44 -15.01 -10.44
C LEU A 165 -14.41 -14.26 -9.53
N ILE A 166 -14.01 -13.04 -9.13
CA ILE A 166 -14.79 -12.16 -8.25
C ILE A 166 -16.18 -11.80 -8.83
N TYR A 167 -16.37 -11.92 -10.14
CA TYR A 167 -17.62 -11.63 -10.85
C TYR A 167 -18.82 -12.49 -10.39
N LYS A 168 -18.57 -13.61 -9.70
CA LYS A 168 -19.63 -14.46 -9.13
C LYS A 168 -20.21 -13.94 -7.82
N TYR A 169 -19.54 -12.99 -7.19
CA TYR A 169 -19.90 -12.49 -5.87
C TYR A 169 -20.57 -11.12 -5.99
N LYS A 170 -21.55 -10.85 -5.12
CA LYS A 170 -22.25 -9.57 -5.06
C LYS A 170 -21.60 -8.70 -4.00
N THR A 171 -21.49 -7.41 -4.28
CA THR A 171 -21.09 -6.42 -3.28
C THR A 171 -22.28 -6.04 -2.40
N PHE A 172 -21.98 -5.64 -1.18
CA PHE A 172 -22.91 -5.05 -0.22
C PHE A 172 -22.54 -3.59 0.02
N TYR A 173 -23.54 -2.71 0.05
CA TYR A 173 -23.39 -1.32 0.46
C TYR A 173 -23.63 -1.23 1.98
N PRO A 174 -22.61 -0.92 2.79
CA PRO A 174 -22.78 -0.79 4.23
C PRO A 174 -23.69 0.42 4.54
N SER A 175 -24.87 0.17 5.12
CA SER A 175 -25.94 1.17 5.34
C SER A 175 -25.50 2.45 6.07
N GLU A 176 -26.22 3.55 5.81
CA GLU A 176 -26.04 4.94 6.30
C GLU A 176 -25.77 5.14 7.80
N HIS A 177 -26.07 4.18 8.67
CA HIS A 177 -26.08 4.39 10.13
C HIS A 177 -24.70 4.31 10.79
N LYS A 178 -23.68 3.82 10.05
CA LYS A 178 -22.26 4.01 10.35
C LYS A 178 -21.51 3.94 9.01
N PRO A 179 -21.09 5.08 8.42
CA PRO A 179 -20.30 5.03 7.20
C PRO A 179 -19.07 4.18 7.47
N LEU A 180 -19.01 2.99 6.85
CA LEU A 180 -17.75 2.30 6.74
C LEU A 180 -16.87 3.14 5.81
N VAL A 181 -15.56 3.08 5.99
CA VAL A 181 -14.57 3.67 5.07
C VAL A 181 -14.60 3.02 3.68
N PHE A 182 -15.54 2.11 3.44
CA PHE A 182 -15.67 1.30 2.26
C PHE A 182 -17.04 1.57 1.65
N ALA A 183 -17.07 2.09 0.43
CA ALA A 183 -18.31 2.28 -0.33
C ALA A 183 -19.00 0.93 -0.57
N GLN A 184 -18.23 -0.13 -0.80
CA GLN A 184 -18.72 -1.48 -1.04
C GLN A 184 -17.81 -2.52 -0.42
N ILE A 185 -18.39 -3.63 0.05
CA ILE A 185 -17.65 -4.79 0.57
C ILE A 185 -18.17 -6.08 -0.05
N TYR A 186 -17.31 -7.09 -0.11
CA TYR A 186 -17.73 -8.47 -0.37
C TYR A 186 -17.83 -9.23 0.96
N ILE A 187 -18.89 -10.01 1.13
CA ILE A 187 -19.08 -10.91 2.28
C ILE A 187 -19.07 -12.33 1.74
N PHE A 188 -18.30 -13.21 2.38
CA PHE A 188 -18.16 -14.62 2.03
C PHE A 188 -18.54 -15.47 3.25
N ASP A 189 -19.27 -16.55 3.04
CA ASP A 189 -19.64 -17.54 4.07
C ASP A 189 -18.51 -18.55 4.34
#